data_AF-A0A536YX85-F1
#
_entry.id   AF-A0A536YX85-F1
#
_cell.length_a   1.000
_cell.length_b   1.000
_cell.length_c   1.000
_cell.angle_alpha   90.00
_cell.angle_beta   90.00
_cell.angle_gamma   90.00
#
_symmetry.space_group_name_H-M   'P 1'
#
loop_
_entity.id
_entity.type
_entity.pdbx_description
1 polymer ?
#
loop_
_entity_poly.entity_id
_entity_poly.type
_entity_poly.pdbx_seq_one_letter_code
_entity_poly.pdbx_strand_id
1 'polypeptide(L)' 'LILKNDGAWSFLEVNTSPGMTGHSLVPMAAKEVGIPFPELCVEILRGAHVG' A
#
# COMPACT_ATOMS: atom_id res chain seq x y z
N LEU A 1 3.90 -1.37 11.01
CA LEU A 1 3.71 -1.55 12.48
C LEU A 1 4.29 -2.90 12.86
N ILE A 2 4.71 -3.09 14.11
CA ILE A 2 5.10 -4.39 14.68
C ILE A 2 4.18 -4.68 15.87
N LEU A 3 3.59 -5.87 15.93
CA LEU A 3 2.83 -6.34 17.10
C LEU A 3 3.81 -6.87 18.14
N LYS A 4 3.83 -6.27 19.33
CA LYS A 4 4.63 -6.77 20.46
C LYS A 4 3.92 -7.92 21.16
N ASN A 5 4.66 -8.68 21.96
CA ASN A 5 4.13 -9.82 22.74
C ASN A 5 3.04 -9.42 23.75
N ASP A 6 3.02 -8.16 24.19
CA ASP A 6 1.99 -7.58 25.07
C ASP A 6 0.73 -7.14 24.32
N GLY A 7 0.65 -7.38 23.00
CA GLY A 7 -0.47 -7.00 22.15
C GLY A 7 -0.47 -5.54 21.70
N ALA A 8 0.50 -4.72 22.13
CA ALA A 8 0.59 -3.33 21.69
C ALA A 8 1.33 -3.19 20.34
N TRP A 9 0.95 -2.17 19.56
CA TRP A 9 1.58 -1.86 18.28
C TRP A 9 2.72 -0.85 18.44
N SER A 10 3.86 -1.15 17.83
CA SER A 10 4.98 -0.22 17.64
C SER A 10 5.01 0.31 16.21
N PHE A 11 5.26 1.60 16.06
CA PHE A 11 5.57 2.18 14.75
C PHE A 11 6.90 1.62 14.25
N LEU A 12 6.96 1.28 12.96
CA LEU A 12 8.19 0.80 12.32
C LEU A 12 8.63 1.84 11.29
N GLU A 13 7.83 1.99 10.25
CA GLU A 13 8.06 2.91 9.15
C GLU A 13 6.75 3.17 8.40
N VAL A 14 6.79 4.19 7.54
CA VAL A 14 5.80 4.42 6.48
C VAL A 14 6.57 4.48 5.17
N ASN A 15 6.17 3.67 4.21
CA ASN A 15 6.70 3.71 2.85
C ASN A 15 5.89 4.72 2.04
N THR A 16 6.41 5.93 1.90
CA THR A 16 5.77 7.00 1.10
C THR A 16 5.70 6.63 -0.38
N SER A 17 6.67 5.86 -0.86
CA SER A 17 6.68 5.22 -2.18
C SER A 17 6.87 3.72 -2.02
N PRO A 18 5.79 2.94 -1.90
CA PRO A 18 5.87 1.50 -1.71
C PRO A 18 6.32 0.79 -3.00
N GLY A 19 6.77 -0.46 -2.87
CA GLY A 19 7.00 -1.32 -4.04
C GLY A 19 5.71 -1.53 -4.84
N MET A 20 5.81 -1.51 -6.16
CA MET A 20 4.68 -1.62 -7.10
C MET A 20 4.82 -2.80 -8.10
N THR A 21 5.66 -3.79 -7.80
CA THR A 21 5.77 -5.01 -8.63
C THR A 21 4.70 -6.03 -8.25
N GLY A 22 4.53 -7.08 -9.08
CA GLY A 22 3.54 -8.14 -8.81
C GLY A 22 3.73 -8.92 -7.49
N HIS A 23 4.89 -8.80 -6.84
CA HIS A 23 5.19 -9.42 -5.54
C HIS A 23 5.24 -8.40 -4.39
N SER A 24 4.88 -7.14 -4.65
CA SER A 24 4.87 -6.08 -3.64
C SER A 24 3.53 -6.05 -2.89
N LEU A 25 3.57 -5.69 -1.60
CA LEU A 25 2.40 -5.76 -0.70
C LEU A 25 1.22 -4.90 -1.16
N VAL A 26 1.45 -3.70 -1.68
CA VAL A 26 0.38 -2.77 -2.09
C VAL A 26 -0.42 -3.33 -3.29
N PRO A 27 0.22 -3.73 -4.42
CA PRO A 27 -0.49 -4.43 -5.50
C PRO A 27 -1.19 -5.73 -5.06
N MET A 28 -0.56 -6.53 -4.19
CA MET A 28 -1.18 -7.77 -3.70
C MET A 28 -2.43 -7.49 -2.86
N ALA A 29 -2.38 -6.53 -1.94
CA ALA A 29 -3.53 -6.15 -1.12
C ALA A 29 -4.70 -5.59 -1.97
N ALA A 30 -4.41 -4.78 -2.99
CA ALA A 30 -5.42 -4.29 -3.92
C ALA A 30 -6.10 -5.43 -4.67
N LYS A 31 -5.31 -6.40 -5.15
CA LYS A 31 -5.82 -7.59 -5.83
C LYS A 31 -6.74 -8.43 -4.93
N GLU A 32 -6.41 -8.61 -3.65
CA GLU A 32 -7.24 -9.35 -2.69
C GLU A 32 -8.62 -8.72 -2.48
N VAL A 33 -8.74 -7.40 -2.63
CA VAL A 33 -10.04 -6.70 -2.58
C VAL A 33 -10.67 -6.49 -3.97
N GLY A 34 -10.16 -7.18 -5.00
CA GLY A 34 -10.71 -7.17 -6.35
C GLY A 34 -10.29 -5.98 -7.22
N ILE A 35 -9.30 -5.18 -6.81
CA ILE A 35 -8.79 -4.04 -7.58
C ILE A 35 -7.59 -4.51 -8.42
N PRO A 36 -7.69 -4.58 -9.77
CA PRO A 36 -6.58 -4.95 -10.63
C PRO A 36 -5.53 -3.84 -10.69
N PHE A 37 -4.28 -4.21 -10.97
CA PHE A 37 -3.14 -3.28 -10.94
C PHE A 37 -3.31 -2.01 -11.81
N PRO A 38 -3.83 -2.06 -13.05
CA PRO A 38 -4.08 -0.86 -13.83
C PRO A 38 -5.06 0.12 -13.16
N GLU A 39 -6.12 -0.40 -12.52
CA GLU A 39 -7.09 0.43 -11.80
C GLU A 39 -6.47 1.04 -10.55
N LEU A 40 -5.67 0.27 -9.79
CA LEU A 40 -4.90 0.80 -8.66
C LEU A 40 -4.01 1.98 -9.09
N CYS A 41 -3.32 1.89 -10.23
CA CYS A 41 -2.51 2.99 -10.76
C CYS A 41 -3.35 4.22 -11.07
N VAL A 42 -4.53 4.04 -11.69
CA VAL A 42 -5.46 5.15 -11.99
C VAL A 42 -5.94 5.81 -10.70
N GLU A 43 -6.31 5.04 -9.68
CA GLU A 43 -6.77 5.59 -8.39
C GLU A 43 -5.67 6.40 -7.68
N ILE A 44 -4.40 5.95 -7.72
CA ILE A 44 -3.27 6.74 -7.21
C ILE A 44 -3.13 8.06 -7.98
N LEU A 45 -3.22 8.01 -9.32
CA LEU A 45 -3.10 9.20 -10.17
C LEU A 45 -4.23 10.21 -9.94
N ARG A 46 -5.46 9.77 -9.61
CA ARG A 46 -6.57 10.69 -9.27
C ARG A 46 -6.25 11.60 -8.09
N GLY A 47 -5.40 11.15 -7.16
CA GLY A 47 -4.95 11.94 -6.01
C GLY A 47 -3.78 12.88 -6.32
N ALA A 48 -3.17 12.78 -7.51
CA ALA A 48 -2.07 13.64 -7.90
C ALA A 48 -2.56 15.00 -8.41
N HIS A 49 -1.89 16.07 -8.01
CA HIS A 49 -2.14 17.42 -8.50
C HIS A 49 -0.80 18.11 -8.79
N VAL A 50 -0.77 18.86 -9.90
CA VAL A 50 0.30 19.81 -10.23
C VAL A 50 -0.28 21.21 -10.02
N GLY A 51 0.42 22.04 -9.24
CA GLY A 51 0.00 23.41 -8.94
C GLY A 51 -0.06 24.32 -10.15
#